data_AF-T1BNI2-F1
#
_entry.id   AF-T1BNI2-F1
#
_cell.length_a   1.000
_cell.length_b   1.000
_cell.length_c   1.000
_cell.angle_alpha   90.00
_cell.angle_beta   90.00
_cell.angle_gamma   90.00
#
_symmetry.space_group_name_H-M   'P 1'
#
loop_
_entity.id
_entity.type
_entity.pdbx_description
1 polymer ?
#
loop_
_entity_poly.entity_id
_entity_poly.type
_entity_poly.pdbx_seq_one_letter_code
_entity_poly.pdbx_strand_id
1 'polypeptide(L)'
;NTAMDCCRTSLRLGARTVRVIARKPRGFFKASPWELEDAEEENVEILVNRSPKAFMIENGRLAGMRFECMEYELDARGRIVAERVVGEQFLPADDVILAIGQENAFPWIERDIGIEFDKWNVPVVDAKTFQSTRPGVFFGGDAAFGPKNIIWAVEHGHQAAISIHRHCQGEPLTERLSPGVNLQSRKMGMHEWAYANDYAPIERRLMPHVSLKERFKKLNIEVELGFSAEQAAAEAQRCLNCDVQTVFSAKLCIECDACIDICPVDCLTITNNGPEAELRARLKAPAQNLAQPLYVSAALPQTGRVMVKDEDLCVHCGLCAERCPTAAWDMQKSLLHWPHAEDEARALEQRKPKIA
;
A
#
# COMPACT_ATOMS: atom_id res chain seq x y z
N ASN A 1 -1.20 -17.29 -0.99
CA ASN A 1 -0.31 -17.02 -2.13
C ASN A 1 0.15 -18.36 -2.67
N THR A 2 1.37 -18.86 -2.43
CA THR A 2 1.89 -20.06 -3.13
C THR A 2 0.94 -21.26 -3.20
N ALA A 3 0.32 -21.67 -2.07
CA ALA A 3 -0.62 -22.78 -2.08
C ALA A 3 -1.90 -22.51 -2.90
N MET A 4 -2.36 -21.26 -2.93
CA MET A 4 -3.50 -20.81 -3.74
C MET A 4 -3.14 -20.83 -5.22
N ASP A 5 -1.94 -20.38 -5.56
CA ASP A 5 -1.45 -20.40 -6.95
C ASP A 5 -1.33 -21.84 -7.47
N CYS A 6 -0.76 -22.73 -6.66
CA CYS A 6 -0.62 -24.16 -6.99
C CYS A 6 -1.98 -24.84 -7.17
N CYS A 7 -2.96 -24.59 -6.30
CA CYS A 7 -4.25 -25.28 -6.37
C CYS A 7 -5.06 -24.83 -7.59
N ARG A 8 -5.13 -23.52 -7.83
CA ARG A 8 -5.82 -22.91 -8.99
C ARG A 8 -5.15 -23.31 -10.30
N THR A 9 -3.82 -23.36 -10.34
CA THR A 9 -3.06 -23.85 -11.50
C THR A 9 -3.34 -25.33 -11.76
N SER A 10 -3.38 -26.15 -10.71
CA SER A 10 -3.69 -27.59 -10.84
C SER A 10 -5.05 -27.83 -11.49
N LEU A 11 -6.08 -27.06 -11.13
CA LEU A 11 -7.40 -27.14 -11.77
C LEU A 11 -7.33 -26.82 -13.26
N ARG A 12 -6.57 -25.78 -13.65
CA ARG A 12 -6.36 -25.39 -15.06
C ARG A 12 -5.56 -26.42 -15.85
N LEU A 13 -4.72 -27.21 -15.19
CA LEU A 13 -3.99 -28.33 -15.78
C LEU A 13 -4.83 -29.62 -15.90
N GLY A 14 -6.10 -29.57 -15.47
CA GLY A 14 -7.04 -30.70 -15.61
C GLY A 14 -7.18 -31.57 -14.37
N ALA A 15 -6.71 -31.13 -13.20
CA ALA A 15 -6.98 -31.83 -11.95
C ALA A 15 -8.49 -31.92 -11.70
N ARG A 16 -8.98 -33.13 -11.44
CA ARG A 16 -10.42 -33.39 -11.21
C ARG A 16 -10.88 -32.91 -9.84
N THR A 17 -10.03 -33.06 -8.83
CA THR A 17 -10.27 -32.61 -7.46
C THR A 17 -8.98 -32.03 -6.90
N VAL A 18 -9.08 -30.89 -6.22
CA VAL A 18 -7.94 -30.23 -5.60
C VAL A 18 -8.31 -29.85 -4.18
N ARG A 19 -7.44 -30.21 -3.23
CA ARG A 19 -7.56 -29.89 -1.82
C ARG A 19 -6.34 -29.13 -1.35
N VAL A 20 -6.56 -28.03 -0.63
CA VAL A 20 -5.50 -27.34 0.10
C VAL A 20 -5.55 -27.79 1.55
N ILE A 21 -4.44 -28.33 2.04
CA ILE A 21 -4.33 -28.82 3.41
C ILE A 21 -3.49 -27.84 4.22
N ALA A 22 -4.09 -27.24 5.25
CA ALA A 22 -3.44 -26.28 6.12
C ALA A 22 -3.24 -26.84 7.53
N ARG A 23 -2.04 -26.63 8.07
CA ARG A 23 -1.70 -27.08 9.43
C ARG A 23 -2.51 -26.35 10.51
N LYS A 24 -2.87 -25.09 10.30
CA LYS A 24 -3.46 -24.19 11.30
C LYS A 24 -4.87 -23.72 10.90
N PRO A 25 -5.63 -23.10 11.83
CA PRO A 25 -6.93 -22.50 11.52
C PRO A 25 -6.82 -21.36 10.50
N ARG A 26 -7.95 -21.02 9.86
CA ARG A 26 -8.02 -19.99 8.80
C ARG A 26 -7.42 -18.64 9.21
N GLY A 27 -7.59 -18.21 10.46
CA GLY A 27 -7.04 -16.94 10.96
C GLY A 27 -5.51 -16.83 10.93
N PHE A 28 -4.80 -17.94 10.72
CA PHE A 28 -3.34 -17.98 10.58
C PHE A 28 -2.87 -18.06 9.14
N PHE A 29 -3.79 -18.02 8.17
CA PHE A 29 -3.42 -18.05 6.77
C PHE A 29 -2.64 -16.78 6.43
N LYS A 30 -1.51 -16.97 5.75
CA LYS A 30 -0.72 -15.86 5.19
C LYS A 30 -1.24 -15.41 3.83
N ALA A 31 -2.19 -16.17 3.26
CA ALA A 31 -2.81 -15.84 1.98
C ALA A 31 -3.67 -14.59 2.13
N SER A 32 -3.71 -13.77 1.08
CA SER A 32 -4.63 -12.64 1.06
C SER A 32 -6.09 -13.13 1.05
N PRO A 33 -7.04 -12.36 1.63
CA PRO A 33 -8.45 -12.73 1.64
C PRO A 33 -9.01 -13.00 0.24
N TRP A 34 -8.69 -12.13 -0.74
CA TRP A 34 -9.17 -12.26 -2.12
C TRP A 34 -8.64 -13.51 -2.83
N GLU A 35 -7.40 -13.96 -2.55
CA GLU A 35 -6.89 -15.21 -3.15
C GLU A 35 -7.61 -16.44 -2.60
N LEU A 36 -8.04 -16.40 -1.34
CA LEU A 36 -8.83 -17.47 -0.73
C LEU A 36 -10.23 -17.51 -1.33
N GLU A 37 -10.87 -16.34 -1.46
CA GLU A 37 -12.18 -16.20 -2.10
C GLU A 37 -12.16 -16.73 -3.55
N ASP A 38 -11.14 -16.36 -4.32
CA ASP A 38 -10.93 -16.87 -5.69
C ASP A 38 -10.75 -18.40 -5.74
N ALA A 39 -9.98 -18.97 -4.83
CA ALA A 39 -9.76 -20.42 -4.78
C ALA A 39 -11.06 -21.16 -4.42
N GLU A 40 -11.85 -20.61 -3.49
CA GLU A 40 -13.15 -21.14 -3.10
C GLU A 40 -14.20 -21.00 -4.22
N GLU A 41 -14.20 -19.89 -4.97
CA GLU A 41 -15.03 -19.69 -6.18
C GLU A 41 -14.72 -20.77 -7.23
N GLU A 42 -13.44 -21.16 -7.34
CA GLU A 42 -12.97 -22.24 -8.22
C GLU A 42 -13.22 -23.66 -7.64
N ASN A 43 -13.94 -23.78 -6.52
CA ASN A 43 -14.29 -25.01 -5.82
C ASN A 43 -13.09 -25.79 -5.26
N VAL A 44 -12.03 -25.10 -4.85
CA VAL A 44 -10.93 -25.71 -4.11
C VAL A 44 -11.38 -25.98 -2.67
N GLU A 45 -11.30 -27.24 -2.23
CA GLU A 45 -11.62 -27.61 -0.86
C GLU A 45 -10.45 -27.31 0.07
N ILE A 46 -10.68 -26.51 1.13
CA ILE A 46 -9.66 -26.14 2.11
C ILE A 46 -9.90 -26.91 3.41
N LEU A 47 -8.97 -27.81 3.75
CA LEU A 47 -8.97 -28.57 5.00
C LEU A 47 -7.98 -27.97 5.99
N VAL A 48 -8.47 -27.45 7.10
CA VAL A 48 -7.65 -26.86 8.17
C VAL A 48 -7.32 -27.85 9.26
N ASN A 49 -6.36 -27.49 10.10
CA ASN A 49 -5.92 -28.26 11.26
C ASN A 49 -5.50 -29.69 10.89
N ARG A 50 -4.73 -29.82 9.82
CA ARG A 50 -4.16 -31.08 9.34
C ARG A 50 -2.65 -30.95 9.23
N SER A 51 -1.93 -31.59 10.13
CA SER A 51 -0.47 -31.62 10.09
C SER A 51 0.00 -32.82 9.26
N PRO A 52 0.85 -32.66 8.24
CA PRO A 52 1.31 -33.78 7.43
C PRO A 52 2.17 -34.74 8.25
N LYS A 53 1.91 -36.05 8.14
CA LYS A 53 2.62 -37.10 8.89
C LYS A 53 3.47 -37.99 7.97
N ALA A 54 2.87 -38.52 6.89
CA ALA A 54 3.56 -39.44 5.99
C ALA A 54 2.95 -39.46 4.58
N PHE A 55 3.79 -39.68 3.58
CA PHE A 55 3.36 -40.10 2.24
C PHE A 55 3.04 -41.59 2.26
N MET A 56 1.90 -41.96 1.68
CA MET A 56 1.47 -43.34 1.58
C MET A 56 1.78 -43.84 0.16
N ILE A 57 2.68 -44.80 0.05
CA ILE A 57 3.13 -45.36 -1.23
C ILE A 57 2.68 -46.81 -1.31
N GLU A 58 1.96 -47.14 -2.36
CA GLU A 58 1.48 -48.50 -2.65
C GLU A 58 1.98 -48.91 -4.04
N ASN A 59 2.61 -50.08 -4.15
CA ASN A 59 3.17 -50.59 -5.41
C ASN A 59 4.09 -49.59 -6.15
N GLY A 60 4.87 -48.80 -5.39
CA GLY A 60 5.77 -47.78 -5.93
C GLY A 60 5.09 -46.52 -6.46
N ARG A 61 3.79 -46.34 -6.24
CA ARG A 61 3.03 -45.14 -6.61
C ARG A 61 2.45 -44.45 -5.38
N LEU A 62 2.33 -43.14 -5.42
CA LEU A 62 1.66 -42.37 -4.37
C LEU A 62 0.18 -42.75 -4.34
N ALA A 63 -0.32 -43.15 -3.18
CA ALA A 63 -1.74 -43.41 -2.93
C ALA A 63 -2.41 -42.26 -2.16
N GLY A 64 -1.62 -41.43 -1.48
CA GLY A 64 -2.09 -40.25 -0.76
C GLY A 64 -1.18 -39.85 0.39
N MET A 65 -1.74 -39.12 1.36
CA MET A 65 -1.03 -38.70 2.56
C MET A 65 -1.82 -38.93 3.82
N ARG A 66 -1.09 -39.22 4.90
CA ARG A 66 -1.63 -39.30 6.26
C ARG A 66 -1.36 -37.98 6.98
N PHE A 67 -2.39 -37.49 7.66
CA PHE A 67 -2.36 -36.25 8.42
C PHE A 67 -2.78 -36.51 9.87
N GLU A 68 -2.19 -35.77 10.79
CA GLU A 68 -2.70 -35.63 12.15
C GLU A 68 -3.77 -34.54 12.17
N CYS A 69 -4.93 -34.88 12.71
CA CYS A 69 -6.01 -33.94 12.97
C CYS A 69 -5.68 -33.19 14.26
N MET A 70 -5.58 -31.86 14.16
CA MET A 70 -5.20 -31.01 15.28
C MET A 70 -6.40 -30.22 15.80
N GLU A 71 -6.35 -29.86 17.08
CA GLU A 71 -7.15 -28.79 17.65
C GLU A 71 -6.25 -27.78 18.33
N TYR A 72 -6.64 -26.51 18.26
CA TYR A 72 -5.87 -25.38 18.76
C TYR A 72 -6.74 -24.56 19.72
N GLU A 73 -6.18 -24.23 20.88
CA GLU A 73 -6.78 -23.28 21.81
C GLU A 73 -6.16 -21.90 21.58
N LEU A 74 -6.99 -20.87 21.49
CA LEU A 74 -6.58 -19.50 21.23
C LEU A 74 -6.82 -18.63 22.47
N ASP A 75 -5.90 -17.70 22.75
CA ASP A 75 -6.13 -16.65 23.74
C ASP A 75 -7.04 -15.53 23.20
N ALA A 76 -7.40 -14.57 24.05
CA ALA A 76 -8.21 -13.40 23.68
C ALA A 76 -7.55 -12.49 22.63
N ARG A 77 -6.25 -12.68 22.33
CA ARG A 77 -5.50 -11.96 21.29
C ARG A 77 -5.36 -12.81 20.01
N GLY A 78 -6.03 -13.96 19.94
CA GLY A 78 -6.01 -14.87 18.80
C GLY A 78 -4.72 -15.68 18.65
N ARG A 79 -3.87 -15.77 19.67
CA ARG A 79 -2.62 -16.55 19.62
C ARG A 79 -2.86 -17.97 20.10
N ILE A 80 -2.22 -18.94 19.46
CA ILE A 80 -2.26 -20.35 19.89
C ILE A 80 -1.54 -20.49 21.23
N VAL A 81 -2.25 -21.00 22.24
CA VAL A 81 -1.70 -21.27 23.58
C VAL A 81 -1.55 -22.76 23.86
N ALA A 82 -2.34 -23.61 23.20
CA ALA A 82 -2.21 -25.06 23.27
C ALA A 82 -2.58 -25.69 21.93
N GLU A 83 -1.96 -26.84 21.63
CA GLU A 83 -2.29 -27.69 20.50
C GLU A 83 -2.42 -29.15 20.97
N ARG A 84 -3.39 -29.89 20.40
CA ARG A 84 -3.58 -31.31 20.69
C ARG A 84 -3.87 -32.10 19.43
N VAL A 85 -3.33 -33.32 19.35
CA VAL A 85 -3.68 -34.30 18.31
C VAL A 85 -4.97 -34.99 18.74
N VAL A 86 -6.02 -34.89 17.93
CA VAL A 86 -7.33 -35.53 18.20
C VAL A 86 -7.59 -36.76 17.35
N GLY A 87 -6.71 -37.04 16.38
CA GLY A 87 -6.80 -38.24 15.57
C GLY A 87 -5.91 -38.15 14.34
N GLU A 88 -6.11 -39.08 13.43
CA GLU A 88 -5.42 -39.13 12.15
C GLU A 88 -6.42 -39.31 11.01
N GLN A 89 -6.10 -38.73 9.86
CA GLN A 89 -6.90 -38.85 8.65
C GLN A 89 -5.98 -39.20 7.47
N PHE A 90 -6.37 -40.22 6.72
CA PHE A 90 -5.78 -40.51 5.42
C PHE A 90 -6.59 -39.78 4.33
N LEU A 91 -5.89 -39.07 3.44
CA LEU A 91 -6.48 -38.42 2.28
C LEU A 91 -5.84 -39.02 1.01
N PRO A 92 -6.63 -39.70 0.16
CA PRO A 92 -6.11 -40.29 -1.08
C PRO A 92 -5.73 -39.18 -2.07
N ALA A 93 -4.58 -39.29 -2.72
CA ALA A 93 -4.13 -38.31 -3.71
C ALA A 93 -3.13 -38.95 -4.67
N ASP A 94 -3.25 -38.60 -5.95
CA ASP A 94 -2.31 -39.04 -7.00
C ASP A 94 -1.03 -38.20 -7.00
N ASP A 95 -1.15 -36.90 -6.70
CA ASP A 95 -0.07 -35.92 -6.64
C ASP A 95 -0.15 -35.11 -5.34
N VAL A 96 1.03 -34.75 -4.80
CA VAL A 96 1.14 -33.84 -3.65
C VAL A 96 2.12 -32.73 -3.99
N ILE A 97 1.66 -31.49 -3.82
CA ILE A 97 2.48 -30.29 -4.00
C ILE A 97 2.79 -29.72 -2.62
N LEU A 98 4.07 -29.75 -2.24
CA LEU A 98 4.55 -29.10 -1.03
C LEU A 98 4.76 -27.61 -1.29
N ALA A 99 3.73 -26.80 -1.00
CA ALA A 99 3.82 -25.33 -1.06
C ALA A 99 4.52 -24.77 0.19
N ILE A 100 5.75 -25.22 0.44
CA ILE A 100 6.59 -24.73 1.53
C ILE A 100 7.18 -23.36 1.18
N GLY A 101 7.49 -22.58 2.21
CA GLY A 101 8.10 -21.26 2.04
C GLY A 101 9.52 -21.33 1.48
N GLN A 102 10.17 -20.17 1.44
CA GLN A 102 11.54 -20.03 0.99
C GLN A 102 12.51 -19.87 2.17
N GLU A 103 13.76 -20.30 1.96
CA GLU A 103 14.88 -20.06 2.85
C GLU A 103 16.01 -19.37 2.09
N ASN A 104 16.78 -18.55 2.79
CA ASN A 104 17.96 -17.93 2.21
C ASN A 104 19.07 -18.96 2.03
N ALA A 105 19.65 -19.00 0.82
CA ALA A 105 20.78 -19.85 0.49
C ALA A 105 21.94 -18.99 -0.02
N PHE A 106 23.02 -18.92 0.76
CA PHE A 106 24.26 -18.23 0.41
C PHE A 106 25.48 -19.16 0.46
N PRO A 107 25.51 -20.25 -0.34
CA PRO A 107 26.59 -21.24 -0.25
C PRO A 107 27.97 -20.69 -0.66
N TRP A 108 28.01 -19.54 -1.33
CA TRP A 108 29.23 -18.85 -1.78
C TRP A 108 29.66 -17.68 -0.88
N ILE A 109 28.95 -17.42 0.23
CA ILE A 109 29.33 -16.38 1.19
C ILE A 109 29.98 -17.09 2.37
N GLU A 110 31.30 -16.95 2.51
CA GLU A 110 32.01 -17.51 3.64
C GLU A 110 31.56 -16.81 4.94
N ARG A 111 31.32 -17.59 6.00
CA ARG A 111 30.68 -17.08 7.22
C ARG A 111 31.59 -16.16 8.05
N ASP A 112 32.89 -16.15 7.75
CA ASP A 112 33.93 -15.40 8.44
C ASP A 112 34.33 -14.10 7.73
N ILE A 113 33.69 -13.74 6.61
CA ILE A 113 34.00 -12.48 5.89
C ILE A 113 33.49 -11.22 6.59
N GLY A 114 32.89 -11.35 7.77
CA GLY A 114 32.37 -10.25 8.58
C GLY A 114 30.90 -9.90 8.34
N ILE A 115 30.10 -10.81 7.77
CA ILE A 115 28.65 -10.67 7.67
C ILE A 115 27.99 -11.56 8.72
N GLU A 116 27.22 -10.94 9.60
CA GLU A 116 26.40 -11.63 10.59
C GLU A 116 25.08 -12.07 9.96
N PHE A 117 24.64 -13.27 10.31
CA PHE A 117 23.36 -13.82 9.88
C PHE A 117 22.56 -14.25 11.10
N ASP A 118 21.24 -14.12 11.03
CA ASP A 118 20.35 -14.61 12.06
C ASP A 118 20.18 -16.14 11.99
N LYS A 119 19.36 -16.68 12.90
CA LYS A 119 19.06 -18.13 12.98
C LYS A 119 18.38 -18.71 11.72
N TRP A 120 17.89 -17.87 10.81
CA TRP A 120 17.23 -18.25 9.56
C TRP A 120 18.11 -17.97 8.33
N ASN A 121 19.42 -17.71 8.53
CA ASN A 121 20.35 -17.32 7.48
C ASN A 121 19.98 -16.01 6.77
N VAL A 122 19.27 -15.10 7.44
CA VAL A 122 19.01 -13.74 6.96
C VAL A 122 20.15 -12.83 7.42
N PRO A 123 20.79 -12.06 6.53
CA PRO A 123 21.88 -11.16 6.91
C PRO A 123 21.34 -10.06 7.83
N VAL A 124 22.09 -9.74 8.88
CA VAL A 124 21.79 -8.59 9.73
C VAL A 124 22.11 -7.32 8.95
N VAL A 125 21.07 -6.53 8.68
CA VAL A 125 21.18 -5.28 7.92
C VAL A 125 20.54 -4.12 8.66
N ASP A 126 21.07 -2.92 8.46
CA ASP A 126 20.42 -1.70 8.91
C ASP A 126 19.19 -1.40 8.05
N ALA A 127 18.04 -1.16 8.69
CA ALA A 127 16.75 -1.03 7.99
C ALA A 127 16.63 0.24 7.13
N LYS A 128 17.45 1.26 7.38
CA LYS A 128 17.46 2.50 6.58
C LYS A 128 18.46 2.41 5.44
N THR A 129 19.64 1.86 5.72
CA THR A 129 20.80 1.88 4.83
C THR A 129 21.04 0.59 4.07
N PHE A 130 20.34 -0.48 4.42
CA PHE A 130 20.43 -1.77 3.74
C PHE A 130 21.84 -2.37 3.78
N GLN A 131 22.74 -1.77 4.57
CA GLN A 131 24.12 -2.21 4.74
C GLN A 131 24.14 -3.34 5.76
N SER A 132 24.86 -4.41 5.42
CA SER A 132 25.12 -5.50 6.35
C SER A 132 26.12 -5.09 7.43
N THR A 133 26.38 -5.98 8.39
CA THR A 133 27.46 -5.77 9.37
C THR A 133 28.86 -5.69 8.75
N ARG A 134 29.03 -6.10 7.48
CA ARG A 134 30.23 -5.83 6.68
C ARG A 134 30.07 -4.51 5.89
N PRO A 135 30.91 -3.49 6.16
CA PRO A 135 30.89 -2.25 5.39
C PRO A 135 31.07 -2.49 3.89
N GLY A 136 30.31 -1.75 3.08
CA GLY A 136 30.33 -1.85 1.62
C GLY A 136 29.54 -3.03 1.03
N VAL A 137 28.95 -3.89 1.85
CA VAL A 137 28.03 -4.95 1.40
C VAL A 137 26.60 -4.61 1.78
N PHE A 138 25.70 -4.67 0.80
CA PHE A 138 24.30 -4.29 0.94
C PHE A 138 23.39 -5.44 0.50
N PHE A 139 22.23 -5.57 1.13
CA PHE A 139 21.21 -6.55 0.76
C PHE A 139 19.85 -5.87 0.62
N GLY A 140 19.03 -6.38 -0.29
CA GLY A 140 17.65 -5.92 -0.50
C GLY A 140 16.71 -7.08 -0.82
N GLY A 141 15.43 -6.78 -0.91
CA GLY A 141 14.38 -7.76 -1.20
C GLY A 141 14.21 -8.80 -0.10
N ASP A 142 13.71 -9.96 -0.49
CA ASP A 142 13.39 -11.04 0.45
C ASP A 142 14.63 -11.62 1.13
N ALA A 143 15.78 -11.53 0.46
CA ALA A 143 17.07 -11.95 0.98
C ALA A 143 17.47 -11.17 2.25
N ALA A 144 16.98 -9.94 2.42
CA ALA A 144 17.31 -9.07 3.55
C ALA A 144 16.23 -9.03 4.65
N PHE A 145 14.95 -9.06 4.26
CA PHE A 145 13.82 -8.82 5.19
C PHE A 145 12.79 -9.95 5.23
N GLY A 146 13.12 -11.09 4.63
CA GLY A 146 12.23 -12.24 4.49
C GLY A 146 11.16 -12.06 3.42
N PRO A 147 10.30 -13.07 3.21
CA PRO A 147 9.30 -13.08 2.13
C PRO A 147 8.33 -11.91 2.21
N LYS A 148 8.38 -11.01 1.23
CA LYS A 148 7.43 -9.90 1.04
C LYS A 148 6.84 -9.96 -0.37
N ASN A 149 5.96 -9.01 -0.69
CA ASN A 149 5.44 -8.84 -2.05
C ASN A 149 6.52 -8.24 -2.95
N ILE A 150 6.45 -8.51 -4.26
CA ILE A 150 7.42 -8.03 -5.25
C ILE A 150 7.65 -6.51 -5.22
N ILE A 151 6.63 -5.73 -4.89
CA ILE A 151 6.72 -4.26 -4.75
C ILE A 151 7.72 -3.87 -3.65
N TRP A 152 7.77 -4.62 -2.55
CA TRP A 152 8.77 -4.39 -1.51
C TRP A 152 10.18 -4.72 -1.99
N ALA A 153 10.34 -5.77 -2.80
CA ALA A 153 11.64 -6.09 -3.37
C ALA A 153 12.16 -4.97 -4.30
N VAL A 154 11.27 -4.37 -5.09
CA VAL A 154 11.60 -3.19 -5.92
C VAL A 154 12.00 -2.00 -5.05
N GLU A 155 11.20 -1.66 -4.03
CA GLU A 155 11.53 -0.56 -3.10
C GLU A 155 12.86 -0.78 -2.39
N HIS A 156 13.10 -1.99 -1.88
CA HIS A 156 14.38 -2.34 -1.25
C HIS A 156 15.55 -2.20 -2.22
N GLY A 157 15.34 -2.52 -3.51
CA GLY A 157 16.33 -2.28 -4.56
C GLY A 157 16.66 -0.80 -4.71
N HIS A 158 15.66 0.07 -4.77
CA HIS A 158 15.85 1.52 -4.82
C HIS A 158 16.58 2.06 -3.58
N GLN A 159 16.19 1.63 -2.39
CA GLN A 159 16.84 2.04 -1.14
C GLN A 159 18.28 1.54 -1.02
N ALA A 160 18.56 0.30 -1.42
CA ALA A 160 19.91 -0.24 -1.46
C ALA A 160 20.77 0.54 -2.48
N ALA A 161 20.23 0.87 -3.66
CA ALA A 161 20.92 1.64 -4.68
C ALA A 161 21.35 3.04 -4.20
N ILE A 162 20.50 3.74 -3.44
CA ILE A 162 20.87 5.02 -2.79
C ILE A 162 22.08 4.84 -1.87
N SER A 163 22.08 3.76 -1.09
CA SER A 163 23.16 3.42 -0.15
C SER A 163 24.47 3.11 -0.88
N ILE A 164 24.39 2.30 -1.92
CA ILE A 164 25.53 1.93 -2.76
C ILE A 164 26.12 3.18 -3.41
N HIS A 165 25.27 4.05 -3.97
CA HIS A 165 25.72 5.30 -4.57
C HIS A 165 26.47 6.18 -3.56
N ARG A 166 25.87 6.43 -2.39
CA ARG A 166 26.49 7.23 -1.32
C ARG A 166 27.80 6.63 -0.83
N HIS A 167 27.86 5.32 -0.67
CA HIS A 167 29.10 4.61 -0.32
C HIS A 167 30.20 4.86 -1.35
N CYS A 168 29.88 4.75 -2.65
CA CYS A 168 30.83 5.02 -3.72
C CYS A 168 31.27 6.49 -3.79
N GLN A 169 30.45 7.43 -3.34
CA GLN A 169 30.79 8.86 -3.25
C GLN A 169 31.55 9.21 -1.95
N GLY A 170 31.68 8.29 -1.00
CA GLY A 170 32.26 8.58 0.32
C GLY A 170 31.34 9.43 1.22
N GLU A 171 30.05 9.47 0.90
CA GLU A 171 29.04 10.25 1.63
C GLU A 171 28.38 9.42 2.75
N PRO A 172 27.88 10.05 3.82
CA PRO A 172 27.12 9.36 4.85
C PRO A 172 25.89 8.64 4.28
N LEU A 173 25.73 7.36 4.63
CA LEU A 173 24.62 6.51 4.13
C LEU A 173 23.25 6.91 4.68
N THR A 174 23.22 7.61 5.82
CA THR A 174 22.01 8.00 6.55
C THR A 174 21.47 9.36 6.14
N GLU A 175 22.29 10.21 5.49
CA GLU A 175 21.95 11.58 5.08
C GLU A 175 21.21 11.64 3.75
N ARG A 176 20.14 10.87 3.62
CA ARG A 176 19.37 10.73 2.37
C ARG A 176 18.43 11.90 2.13
N LEU A 177 18.09 12.12 0.86
CA LEU A 177 16.94 12.94 0.52
C LEU A 177 15.67 12.32 1.11
N SER A 178 14.84 13.15 1.73
CA SER A 178 13.52 12.73 2.21
C SER A 178 12.53 12.69 1.04
N PRO A 179 11.52 11.80 1.07
CA PRO A 179 10.32 11.94 0.27
C PRO A 179 9.77 13.35 0.37
N GLY A 180 9.46 13.93 -0.79
CA GLY A 180 8.98 15.29 -0.91
C GLY A 180 7.58 15.36 -1.51
N VAL A 181 6.85 16.40 -1.14
CA VAL A 181 5.66 16.85 -1.87
C VAL A 181 5.96 18.24 -2.40
N ASN A 182 5.90 18.41 -3.71
CA ASN A 182 5.89 19.72 -4.33
C ASN A 182 4.46 20.11 -4.64
N LEU A 183 4.04 21.30 -4.19
CA LEU A 183 2.79 21.88 -4.60
C LEU A 183 3.07 22.80 -5.79
N GLN A 184 2.47 22.49 -6.94
CA GLN A 184 2.55 23.34 -8.12
C GLN A 184 1.21 23.97 -8.39
N SER A 185 1.19 25.30 -8.51
CA SER A 185 -0.02 26.03 -8.89
C SER A 185 -0.59 25.43 -10.17
N ARG A 186 -1.84 25.05 -10.07
CA ARG A 186 -2.63 24.52 -11.16
C ARG A 186 -3.83 25.44 -11.28
N LYS A 187 -3.80 26.30 -12.30
CA LYS A 187 -5.01 27.04 -12.67
C LYS A 187 -6.05 26.01 -13.10
N MET A 188 -7.11 25.94 -12.30
CA MET A 188 -8.26 25.10 -12.51
C MET A 188 -9.46 26.04 -12.49
N GLY A 189 -9.84 26.60 -13.64
CA GLY A 189 -11.18 27.18 -13.77
C GLY A 189 -12.23 26.09 -13.55
N MET A 190 -13.47 26.47 -13.24
CA MET A 190 -14.60 25.56 -13.04
C MET A 190 -14.81 24.55 -14.21
N HIS A 191 -14.30 24.86 -15.41
CA HIS A 191 -14.37 24.00 -16.61
C HIS A 191 -13.05 23.29 -16.97
N GLU A 192 -11.98 23.50 -16.22
CA GLU A 192 -10.63 22.96 -16.49
C GLU A 192 -10.30 21.72 -15.64
N TRP A 193 -11.29 21.20 -14.91
CA TRP A 193 -11.16 19.93 -14.20
C TRP A 193 -10.94 18.78 -15.18
N ALA A 194 -9.89 17.99 -14.96
CA ALA A 194 -9.54 16.87 -15.83
C ALA A 194 -10.61 15.75 -15.86
N TYR A 195 -11.53 15.77 -14.89
CA TYR A 195 -12.65 14.85 -14.72
C TYR A 195 -13.75 15.54 -13.89
N ALA A 196 -15.00 15.16 -14.11
CA ALA A 196 -16.12 15.58 -13.28
C ALA A 196 -15.85 15.19 -11.82
N ASN A 197 -16.04 16.11 -10.89
CA ASN A 197 -15.91 15.87 -9.45
C ASN A 197 -17.31 15.64 -8.84
N ASP A 198 -18.18 14.95 -9.57
CA ASP A 198 -19.54 14.70 -9.13
C ASP A 198 -19.53 13.58 -8.10
N TYR A 199 -20.00 13.89 -6.89
CA TYR A 199 -20.19 12.89 -5.86
C TYR A 199 -21.31 11.92 -6.28
N ALA A 200 -20.94 10.67 -6.62
CA ALA A 200 -21.88 9.61 -6.96
C ALA A 200 -21.88 8.52 -5.86
N PRO A 201 -23.02 8.24 -5.20
CA PRO A 201 -23.12 7.24 -4.13
C PRO A 201 -23.14 5.80 -4.66
N ILE A 202 -22.69 5.56 -5.89
CA ILE A 202 -22.63 4.24 -6.50
C ILE A 202 -21.51 3.40 -5.86
N GLU A 203 -21.74 2.11 -5.68
CA GLU A 203 -20.72 1.22 -5.14
C GLU A 203 -19.52 1.07 -6.09
N ARG A 204 -18.41 0.59 -5.55
CA ARG A 204 -17.23 0.25 -6.37
C ARG A 204 -17.61 -0.86 -7.34
N ARG A 205 -17.34 -0.66 -8.63
CA ARG A 205 -17.52 -1.71 -9.63
C ARG A 205 -16.50 -2.83 -9.41
N LEU A 206 -16.97 -4.08 -9.41
CA LEU A 206 -16.11 -5.25 -9.31
C LEU A 206 -15.39 -5.50 -10.64
N MET A 207 -14.15 -6.01 -10.56
CA MET A 207 -13.36 -6.38 -11.74
C MET A 207 -14.11 -7.48 -12.51
N PRO A 208 -14.36 -7.32 -13.82
CA PRO A 208 -14.96 -8.37 -14.62
C PRO A 208 -14.00 -9.55 -14.72
N HIS A 209 -14.50 -10.74 -14.40
CA HIS A 209 -13.74 -11.98 -14.53
C HIS A 209 -14.25 -12.83 -15.68
N VAL A 210 -13.36 -13.60 -16.29
CA VAL A 210 -13.73 -14.70 -17.18
C VAL A 210 -14.60 -15.70 -16.42
N SER A 211 -15.63 -16.27 -17.08
CA SER A 211 -16.47 -17.29 -16.45
C SER A 211 -15.68 -18.54 -16.04
N LEU A 212 -16.06 -19.18 -14.94
CA LEU A 212 -15.37 -20.39 -14.44
C LEU A 212 -15.16 -21.47 -15.50
N LYS A 213 -16.15 -21.69 -16.38
CA LYS A 213 -16.06 -22.68 -17.47
C LYS A 213 -14.92 -22.38 -18.44
N GLU A 214 -14.67 -21.11 -18.73
CA GLU A 214 -13.59 -20.70 -19.63
C GLU A 214 -12.24 -20.68 -18.91
N ARG A 215 -12.19 -20.31 -17.61
CA ARG A 215 -10.95 -20.26 -16.81
C ARG A 215 -10.15 -21.57 -16.85
N PHE A 216 -10.83 -22.73 -16.88
CA PHE A 216 -10.19 -24.04 -16.83
C PHE A 216 -9.80 -24.62 -18.20
N LYS A 217 -10.08 -23.94 -19.32
CA LYS A 217 -9.78 -24.50 -20.66
C LYS A 217 -8.31 -24.44 -21.04
N LYS A 218 -7.61 -23.40 -20.61
CA LYS A 218 -6.19 -23.17 -20.91
C LYS A 218 -5.53 -22.47 -19.72
N LEU A 219 -4.26 -22.80 -19.49
CA LEU A 219 -3.48 -22.23 -18.40
C LEU A 219 -3.26 -20.72 -18.54
N ASN A 220 -3.10 -20.22 -19.76
CA ASN A 220 -2.72 -18.83 -20.05
C ASN A 220 -3.90 -17.88 -20.28
N ILE A 221 -5.11 -18.25 -19.84
CA ILE A 221 -6.25 -17.33 -19.87
C ILE A 221 -6.11 -16.35 -18.72
N GLU A 222 -6.05 -15.07 -19.07
CA GLU A 222 -6.14 -13.98 -18.10
C GLU A 222 -7.53 -13.98 -17.47
N VAL A 223 -7.59 -14.05 -16.13
CA VAL A 223 -8.86 -14.16 -15.39
C VAL A 223 -9.51 -12.79 -15.25
N GLU A 224 -8.73 -11.78 -14.89
CA GLU A 224 -9.16 -10.39 -14.75
C GLU A 224 -9.17 -9.73 -16.12
N LEU A 225 -10.36 -9.40 -16.64
CA LEU A 225 -10.49 -8.86 -17.99
C LEU A 225 -10.19 -7.35 -18.10
N GLY A 226 -9.96 -6.69 -16.95
CA GLY A 226 -9.92 -5.24 -16.89
C GLY A 226 -11.30 -4.61 -17.10
N PHE A 227 -11.33 -3.29 -17.02
CA PHE A 227 -12.50 -2.51 -17.40
C PHE A 227 -12.48 -2.16 -18.88
N SER A 228 -13.65 -2.11 -19.52
CA SER A 228 -13.79 -1.48 -20.84
C SER A 228 -13.44 0.00 -20.78
N ALA A 229 -13.13 0.62 -21.91
CA ALA A 229 -12.82 2.06 -21.96
C ALA A 229 -13.97 2.91 -21.37
N GLU A 230 -15.22 2.53 -21.60
CA GLU A 230 -16.41 3.21 -21.07
C GLU A 230 -16.54 3.03 -19.56
N GLN A 231 -16.27 1.83 -19.04
CA GLN A 231 -16.28 1.55 -17.62
C GLN A 231 -15.15 2.31 -16.90
N ALA A 232 -13.95 2.28 -17.46
CA ALA A 232 -12.80 3.02 -16.93
C ALA A 232 -13.05 4.53 -16.95
N ALA A 233 -13.63 5.06 -18.02
CA ALA A 233 -14.01 6.47 -18.11
C ALA A 233 -15.06 6.83 -17.03
N ALA A 234 -16.08 6.00 -16.84
CA ALA A 234 -17.10 6.22 -15.82
C ALA A 234 -16.51 6.20 -14.40
N GLU A 235 -15.60 5.26 -14.09
CA GLU A 235 -14.92 5.23 -12.79
C GLU A 235 -13.98 6.44 -12.60
N ALA A 236 -13.31 6.90 -13.67
CA ALA A 236 -12.45 8.09 -13.60
C ALA A 236 -13.24 9.39 -13.31
N GLN A 237 -14.49 9.49 -13.77
CA GLN A 237 -15.38 10.61 -13.44
C GLN A 237 -15.83 10.63 -11.96
N ARG A 238 -15.41 9.66 -11.14
CA ARG A 238 -15.68 9.65 -9.69
C ARG A 238 -14.50 10.15 -8.86
N CYS A 239 -13.40 10.54 -9.51
CA CYS A 239 -12.20 10.97 -8.82
C CYS A 239 -12.46 12.27 -8.04
N LEU A 240 -12.21 12.24 -6.73
CA LEU A 240 -12.43 13.35 -5.81
C LEU A 240 -11.35 14.44 -5.87
N ASN A 241 -10.42 14.38 -6.83
CA ASN A 241 -9.32 15.33 -6.99
C ASN A 241 -8.48 15.55 -5.72
N CYS A 242 -8.27 14.50 -4.92
CA CYS A 242 -7.50 14.61 -3.68
C CYS A 242 -6.02 14.98 -3.90
N ASP A 243 -5.52 14.88 -5.13
CA ASP A 243 -4.20 15.35 -5.52
C ASP A 243 -4.13 16.87 -5.73
N VAL A 244 -5.26 17.57 -5.76
CA VAL A 244 -5.32 19.05 -5.85
C VAL A 244 -5.75 19.64 -4.51
N GLN A 245 -4.89 20.46 -3.94
CA GLN A 245 -5.04 21.06 -2.63
C GLN A 245 -5.45 22.53 -2.75
N THR A 246 -6.40 22.98 -1.95
CA THR A 246 -6.70 24.41 -1.80
C THR A 246 -5.68 25.03 -0.86
N VAL A 247 -4.84 25.92 -1.35
CA VAL A 247 -3.76 26.55 -0.56
C VAL A 247 -4.10 28.02 -0.34
N PHE A 248 -3.99 28.48 0.90
CA PHE A 248 -4.26 29.88 1.25
C PHE A 248 -3.02 30.62 1.71
N SER A 249 -2.77 31.78 1.09
CA SER A 249 -1.68 32.69 1.41
C SER A 249 -2.22 33.96 2.09
N ALA A 250 -2.21 33.99 3.41
CA ALA A 250 -2.72 35.09 4.24
C ALA A 250 -2.20 36.47 3.83
N LYS A 251 -0.92 36.58 3.46
CA LYS A 251 -0.27 37.84 3.03
C LYS A 251 -0.90 38.51 1.80
N LEU A 252 -1.64 37.76 0.98
CA LEU A 252 -2.31 38.26 -0.23
C LEU A 252 -3.79 38.59 0.02
N CYS A 253 -4.34 38.19 1.16
CA CYS A 253 -5.75 38.36 1.45
C CYS A 253 -6.07 39.83 1.75
N ILE A 254 -7.14 40.33 1.12
CA ILE A 254 -7.68 41.68 1.34
C ILE A 254 -9.03 41.67 2.07
N GLU A 255 -9.45 40.53 2.62
CA GLU A 255 -10.66 40.40 3.43
C GLU A 255 -11.96 40.86 2.71
N CYS A 256 -12.05 40.58 1.41
CA CYS A 256 -13.21 40.93 0.57
C CYS A 256 -14.40 39.94 0.64
N ASP A 257 -14.28 38.88 1.45
CA ASP A 257 -15.26 37.80 1.66
C ASP A 257 -15.72 37.00 0.42
N ALA A 258 -15.24 37.34 -0.78
CA ALA A 258 -15.67 36.71 -2.03
C ALA A 258 -15.48 35.18 -2.06
N CYS A 259 -14.46 34.64 -1.39
CA CYS A 259 -14.23 33.20 -1.28
C CYS A 259 -15.21 32.49 -0.32
N ILE A 260 -15.70 33.19 0.71
CA ILE A 260 -16.70 32.69 1.68
C ILE A 260 -18.07 32.67 1.01
N ASP A 261 -18.40 33.71 0.24
CA ASP A 261 -19.69 33.86 -0.42
C ASP A 261 -19.92 32.84 -1.53
N ILE A 262 -18.86 32.46 -2.27
CA ILE A 262 -18.95 31.50 -3.37
C ILE A 262 -18.88 30.03 -2.89
N CYS A 263 -18.57 29.78 -1.63
CA CYS A 263 -18.40 28.42 -1.11
C CYS A 263 -19.75 27.70 -1.04
N PRO A 264 -19.95 26.57 -1.75
CA PRO A 264 -21.26 25.90 -1.81
C PRO A 264 -21.62 25.14 -0.52
N VAL A 265 -20.64 24.92 0.36
CA VAL A 265 -20.73 24.10 1.58
C VAL A 265 -20.38 24.89 2.84
N ASP A 266 -20.19 26.21 2.72
CA ASP A 266 -19.90 27.11 3.83
C ASP A 266 -18.72 26.70 4.73
N CYS A 267 -17.70 26.05 4.15
CA CYS A 267 -16.55 25.54 4.88
C CYS A 267 -15.47 26.59 5.20
N LEU A 268 -15.64 27.84 4.76
CA LEU A 268 -14.67 28.94 4.95
C LEU A 268 -15.22 29.99 5.90
N THR A 269 -14.41 30.48 6.83
CA THR A 269 -14.80 31.54 7.78
C THR A 269 -13.60 32.40 8.15
N ILE A 270 -13.74 33.73 8.08
CA ILE A 270 -12.76 34.66 8.68
C ILE A 270 -13.23 35.02 10.09
N THR A 271 -12.40 34.76 11.11
CA THR A 271 -12.74 35.02 12.52
C THR A 271 -11.49 35.37 13.34
N ASN A 272 -11.68 35.84 14.58
CA ASN A 272 -10.56 36.08 15.50
C ASN A 272 -9.85 34.75 15.82
N ASN A 273 -8.52 34.74 15.88
CA ASN A 273 -7.79 33.53 16.24
C ASN A 273 -8.11 33.09 17.69
N GLY A 274 -7.94 31.82 18.00
CA GLY A 274 -8.18 31.28 19.33
C GLY A 274 -8.04 29.76 19.40
N PRO A 275 -8.28 29.14 20.56
CA PRO A 275 -8.34 27.70 20.71
C PRO A 275 -9.35 27.06 19.75
N GLU A 276 -9.05 25.86 19.25
CA GLU A 276 -9.88 25.20 18.23
C GLU A 276 -11.35 25.04 18.66
N ALA A 277 -11.60 24.73 19.94
CA ALA A 277 -12.96 24.62 20.48
C ALA A 277 -13.78 25.92 20.32
N GLU A 278 -13.14 27.07 20.49
CA GLU A 278 -13.78 28.37 20.26
C GLU A 278 -13.92 28.69 18.77
N LEU A 279 -12.95 28.28 17.94
CA LEU A 279 -13.03 28.46 16.49
C LEU A 279 -14.24 27.69 15.94
N ARG A 280 -14.39 26.41 16.30
CA ARG A 280 -15.51 25.55 15.88
C ARG A 280 -16.88 26.12 16.21
N ALA A 281 -17.02 26.84 17.33
CA ALA A 281 -18.26 27.51 17.71
C ALA A 281 -18.60 28.76 16.86
N ARG A 282 -17.64 29.28 16.09
CA ARG A 282 -17.75 30.50 15.28
C ARG A 282 -17.75 30.25 13.78
N LEU A 283 -17.61 29.00 13.35
CA LEU A 283 -17.62 28.64 11.93
C LEU A 283 -19.02 28.81 11.34
N LYS A 284 -19.06 29.16 10.05
CA LYS A 284 -20.30 29.34 9.30
C LYS A 284 -21.11 28.04 9.21
N ALA A 285 -20.44 26.90 9.03
CA ALA A 285 -21.01 25.57 9.08
C ALA A 285 -20.60 24.81 10.36
N PRO A 286 -21.44 23.93 10.91
CA PRO A 286 -21.10 23.15 12.11
C PRO A 286 -19.97 22.13 11.88
N ALA A 287 -18.81 22.33 12.51
CA ALA A 287 -17.67 21.42 12.45
C ALA A 287 -17.72 20.33 13.53
N GLN A 288 -18.61 19.34 13.35
CA GLN A 288 -18.88 18.30 14.35
C GLN A 288 -17.82 17.19 14.40
N ASN A 289 -17.09 16.98 13.31
CA ASN A 289 -16.03 15.98 13.26
C ASN A 289 -14.77 16.49 13.98
N LEU A 290 -14.55 16.01 15.21
CA LEU A 290 -13.40 16.37 16.02
C LEU A 290 -12.14 15.57 15.68
N ALA A 291 -12.26 14.49 14.89
CA ALA A 291 -11.11 13.73 14.44
C ALA A 291 -10.34 14.44 13.30
N GLN A 292 -11.02 15.34 12.58
CA GLN A 292 -10.44 16.12 11.50
C GLN A 292 -10.03 17.51 12.01
N PRO A 293 -8.75 17.91 11.92
CA PRO A 293 -8.30 19.24 12.34
C PRO A 293 -8.82 20.33 11.41
N LEU A 294 -9.02 21.53 11.96
CA LEU A 294 -9.30 22.73 11.15
C LEU A 294 -8.01 23.24 10.51
N TYR A 295 -8.09 23.69 9.27
CA TYR A 295 -7.05 24.52 8.68
C TYR A 295 -7.20 25.95 9.21
N VAL A 296 -6.14 26.49 9.82
CA VAL A 296 -6.10 27.86 10.34
C VAL A 296 -4.92 28.60 9.70
N SER A 297 -5.20 29.69 9.00
CA SER A 297 -4.16 30.48 8.34
C SER A 297 -3.30 31.26 9.35
N ALA A 298 -2.16 31.78 8.87
CA ALA A 298 -1.50 32.89 9.54
C ALA A 298 -2.43 34.12 9.65
N ALA A 299 -2.09 35.06 10.54
CA ALA A 299 -2.85 36.28 10.76
C ALA A 299 -2.98 37.10 9.46
N LEU A 300 -4.20 37.56 9.17
CA LEU A 300 -4.51 38.38 8.00
C LEU A 300 -3.93 39.79 8.17
N PRO A 301 -3.34 40.39 7.12
CA PRO A 301 -2.57 41.63 7.25
C PRO A 301 -3.33 42.84 7.80
N GLN A 302 -4.64 42.95 7.56
CA GLN A 302 -5.39 44.17 7.89
C GLN A 302 -6.01 44.11 9.29
N THR A 303 -6.52 42.95 9.69
CA THR A 303 -7.27 42.81 10.96
C THR A 303 -6.61 41.91 12.00
N GLY A 304 -5.60 41.11 11.62
CA GLY A 304 -5.03 40.08 12.51
C GLY A 304 -5.96 38.88 12.75
N ARG A 305 -7.15 38.84 12.12
CA ARG A 305 -8.03 37.66 12.08
C ARG A 305 -7.35 36.51 11.35
N VAL A 306 -7.99 35.34 11.33
CA VAL A 306 -7.52 34.17 10.59
C VAL A 306 -8.60 33.68 9.64
N MET A 307 -8.17 33.15 8.49
CA MET A 307 -9.01 32.32 7.63
C MET A 307 -9.01 30.91 8.20
N VAL A 308 -10.19 30.41 8.55
CA VAL A 308 -10.41 29.05 9.00
C VAL A 308 -11.14 28.29 7.90
N LYS A 309 -10.63 27.11 7.56
CA LYS A 309 -11.25 26.18 6.62
C LYS A 309 -11.52 24.86 7.33
N ASP A 310 -12.76 24.39 7.22
CA ASP A 310 -13.13 23.03 7.62
C ASP A 310 -12.88 22.06 6.45
N GLU A 311 -11.86 21.22 6.62
CA GLU A 311 -11.49 20.20 5.63
C GLU A 311 -12.50 19.06 5.55
N ASP A 312 -13.27 18.81 6.61
CA ASP A 312 -14.32 17.78 6.62
C ASP A 312 -15.45 18.11 5.65
N LEU A 313 -15.72 19.41 5.47
CA LEU A 313 -16.78 19.92 4.60
C LEU A 313 -16.29 20.29 3.20
N CYS A 314 -15.00 20.58 3.03
CA CYS A 314 -14.50 21.06 1.75
C CYS A 314 -14.52 19.98 0.66
N VAL A 315 -15.23 20.24 -0.44
CA VAL A 315 -15.29 19.34 -1.61
C VAL A 315 -14.23 19.63 -2.68
N HIS A 316 -13.25 20.48 -2.37
CA HIS A 316 -12.13 20.83 -3.27
C HIS A 316 -12.57 21.38 -4.65
N CYS A 317 -13.73 22.04 -4.74
CA CYS A 317 -14.31 22.53 -6.00
C CYS A 317 -13.52 23.68 -6.67
N GLY A 318 -12.58 24.33 -5.97
CA GLY A 318 -11.73 25.40 -6.51
C GLY A 318 -12.38 26.77 -6.69
N LEU A 319 -13.70 26.91 -6.45
CA LEU A 319 -14.42 28.18 -6.61
C LEU A 319 -13.83 29.33 -5.76
N CYS A 320 -13.30 29.02 -4.58
CA CYS A 320 -12.63 30.00 -3.72
C CYS A 320 -11.38 30.60 -4.37
N ALA A 321 -10.61 29.80 -5.11
CA ALA A 321 -9.41 30.24 -5.83
C ALA A 321 -9.79 31.03 -7.09
N GLU A 322 -10.77 30.55 -7.86
CA GLU A 322 -11.25 31.25 -9.07
C GLU A 322 -11.82 32.63 -8.74
N ARG A 323 -12.59 32.73 -7.65
CA ARG A 323 -13.22 33.98 -7.24
C ARG A 323 -12.26 34.97 -6.56
N CYS A 324 -11.09 34.51 -6.10
CA CYS A 324 -10.18 35.32 -5.32
C CYS A 324 -9.47 36.38 -6.19
N PRO A 325 -9.72 37.70 -5.97
CA PRO A 325 -9.16 38.74 -6.84
C PRO A 325 -7.64 38.92 -6.68
N THR A 326 -7.05 38.39 -5.59
CA THR A 326 -5.63 38.54 -5.28
C THR A 326 -4.85 37.23 -5.37
N ALA A 327 -5.49 36.13 -5.79
CA ALA A 327 -4.94 34.78 -5.73
C ALA A 327 -4.42 34.40 -4.32
N ALA A 328 -5.08 34.91 -3.27
CA ALA A 328 -4.83 34.47 -1.89
C ALA A 328 -5.24 33.01 -1.70
N TRP A 329 -6.26 32.54 -2.43
CA TRP A 329 -6.52 31.12 -2.62
C TRP A 329 -5.94 30.68 -3.96
N ASP A 330 -5.28 29.52 -3.95
CA ASP A 330 -4.73 28.86 -5.14
C ASP A 330 -5.06 27.37 -5.09
N MET A 331 -5.25 26.75 -6.25
CA MET A 331 -5.37 25.30 -6.38
C MET A 331 -4.00 24.77 -6.75
N GLN A 332 -3.42 23.92 -5.90
CA GLN A 332 -2.07 23.40 -6.12
C GLN A 332 -2.08 21.89 -6.20
N LYS A 333 -1.52 21.33 -7.27
CA LYS A 333 -1.38 19.90 -7.44
C LYS A 333 -0.20 19.40 -6.61
N SER A 334 -0.46 18.41 -5.77
CA SER A 334 0.54 17.64 -5.03
C SER A 334 1.26 16.71 -5.98
N LEU A 335 2.56 16.94 -6.13
CA LEU A 335 3.48 16.06 -6.83
C LEU A 335 4.35 15.36 -5.80
N LEU A 336 4.10 14.07 -5.63
CA LEU A 336 4.94 13.22 -4.79
C LEU A 336 6.25 12.94 -5.52
N HIS A 337 7.36 13.14 -4.82
CA HIS A 337 8.68 12.83 -5.30
C HIS A 337 9.33 11.84 -4.33
N TRP A 338 9.55 10.62 -4.80
CA TRP A 338 10.33 9.61 -4.07
C TRP A 338 11.77 9.65 -4.58
N PRO A 339 12.75 10.04 -3.75
CA PRO A 339 14.12 10.14 -4.19
C PRO A 339 14.68 8.78 -4.61
N HIS A 340 15.37 8.75 -5.73
CA HIS A 340 16.17 7.62 -6.19
C HIS A 340 17.67 7.98 -6.18
N ALA A 341 18.52 6.99 -6.45
CA ALA A 341 19.97 7.19 -6.49
C ALA A 341 20.41 8.29 -7.47
N GLU A 342 19.67 8.50 -8.57
CA GLU A 342 19.94 9.59 -9.52
C GLU A 342 19.65 10.98 -8.92
N ASP A 343 18.61 11.12 -8.12
CA ASP A 343 18.28 12.37 -7.43
C ASP A 343 19.35 12.72 -6.39
N GLU A 344 19.84 11.70 -5.69
CA GLU A 344 20.95 11.82 -4.74
C GLU A 344 22.22 12.29 -5.46
N ALA A 345 22.54 11.70 -6.61
CA ALA A 345 23.67 12.12 -7.43
C ALA A 345 23.55 13.59 -7.86
N ARG A 346 22.39 14.00 -8.38
CA ARG A 346 22.10 15.40 -8.76
C ARG A 346 22.25 16.35 -7.57
N ALA A 347 21.72 15.99 -6.41
CA ALA A 347 21.80 16.83 -5.22
C ALA A 347 23.25 16.99 -4.73
N LEU A 348 24.06 15.93 -4.78
CA LEU A 348 25.47 15.98 -4.45
C LEU A 348 26.27 16.83 -5.43
N GLU A 349 25.98 16.76 -6.74
CA GLU A 349 26.61 17.62 -7.75
C GLU A 349 26.29 19.09 -7.53
N GLN A 350 25.05 19.44 -7.18
CA GLN A 350 24.65 20.82 -6.90
C GLN A 350 25.35 21.40 -5.66
N ARG A 351 25.79 20.55 -4.72
CA ARG A 351 26.55 20.96 -3.53
C ARG A 351 28.02 21.20 -3.82
N LYS A 352 28.56 20.70 -4.94
CA LYS A 352 29.95 20.94 -5.30
C LYS A 352 30.14 22.44 -5.58
N PRO A 353 31.16 23.09 -5.01
CA PRO A 353 31.44 24.49 -5.29
C PRO A 353 31.65 24.64 -6.80
N LYS A 354 30.90 25.55 -7.43
CA LYS A 354 31.16 25.92 -8.83
C LYS A 354 32.58 26.48 -8.87
N ILE A 355 33.49 25.78 -9.55
CA ILE A 355 34.84 26.27 -9.80
C ILE A 355 34.65 27.57 -10.61
N ALA A 356 35.07 28.68 -10.01
CA ALA A 356 34.96 30.02 -10.57
C ALA A 356 35.91 30.22 -11.76
#